data_AF-A0A8B6HEU7-F1
#
_entry.id   AF-A0A8B6HEU7-F1
#
_cell.length_a   1.000
_cell.length_b   1.000
_cell.length_c   1.000
_cell.angle_alpha   90.00
_cell.angle_beta   90.00
_cell.angle_gamma   90.00
#
_symmetry.space_group_name_H-M   'P 1'
#
loop_
_entity.id
_entity.type
_entity.pdbx_description
1 polymer ?
#
loop_
_entity_poly.entity_id
_entity_poly.type
_entity_poly.pdbx_seq_one_letter_code
_entity_poly.pdbx_strand_id
1 'polypeptide(L)'
;MFKFLFTVRMAVKHAIITGLVAIVGLFYFSSVNGLTCLSCDSVVNITDCLTQKATCTDIDEQCYLDKVILPDLSTVFSGGCRSKQVCDLIASSVGKRDTVACAQCCDKPVNNSTQIPCNGYLCNQNPQPAGSTCGVCDRVGDPTDCAIDQQCQPTEVCKVNTVFSGGAIKYELGCEQKTVSYCF
;
A
#
# COMPACT_ATOMS: atom_id res chain seq x y z
N MET A 1 -29.42 -12.23 61.10
CA MET A 1 -30.10 -12.02 59.79
C MET A 1 -29.56 -10.80 58.99
N PHE A 2 -29.02 -9.75 59.62
CA PHE A 2 -28.50 -8.54 58.92
C PHE A 2 -27.13 -8.69 58.21
N LYS A 3 -26.27 -9.61 58.66
CA LYS A 3 -24.91 -9.76 58.11
C LYS A 3 -24.87 -10.35 56.69
N PHE A 4 -25.86 -11.19 56.35
CA PHE A 4 -25.95 -11.85 55.04
C PHE A 4 -26.38 -10.88 53.92
N LEU A 5 -27.29 -9.94 54.22
CA LEU A 5 -27.78 -8.98 53.22
C LEU A 5 -26.69 -7.98 52.76
N PHE A 6 -25.74 -7.65 53.64
CA PHE A 6 -24.65 -6.71 53.33
C PHE A 6 -23.59 -7.32 52.41
N THR A 7 -23.22 -8.59 52.65
CA THR A 7 -22.22 -9.31 51.84
C THR A 7 -22.72 -9.55 50.42
N VAL A 8 -24.02 -9.88 50.27
CA VAL A 8 -24.64 -10.06 48.95
C VAL A 8 -24.70 -8.74 48.17
N ARG A 9 -25.02 -7.61 48.83
CA ARG A 9 -25.04 -6.28 48.18
C ARG A 9 -23.66 -5.79 47.74
N MET A 10 -22.57 -6.13 48.44
CA MET A 10 -21.21 -5.75 48.03
C MET A 10 -20.70 -6.59 46.85
N ALA A 11 -21.01 -7.89 46.81
CA ALA A 11 -20.60 -8.78 45.72
C ALA A 11 -21.27 -8.41 44.39
N VAL A 12 -22.55 -8.03 44.41
CA VAL A 12 -23.29 -7.59 43.22
C VAL A 12 -22.73 -6.28 42.65
N LYS A 13 -22.31 -5.33 43.50
CA LYS A 13 -21.69 -4.08 43.06
C LYS A 13 -20.33 -4.32 42.37
N HIS A 14 -19.49 -5.21 42.91
CA HIS A 14 -18.20 -5.54 42.30
C HIS A 14 -18.37 -6.25 40.96
N ALA A 15 -19.32 -7.18 40.84
CA ALA A 15 -19.60 -7.89 39.58
C ALA A 15 -20.15 -6.97 38.48
N ILE A 16 -20.97 -5.97 38.84
CA ILE A 16 -21.49 -4.97 37.88
C ILE A 16 -20.37 -4.04 37.41
N ILE A 17 -19.48 -3.60 38.31
CA ILE A 17 -18.36 -2.71 37.96
C ILE A 17 -17.35 -3.44 37.06
N THR A 18 -16.98 -4.69 37.37
CA THR A 18 -16.07 -5.47 36.51
C THR A 18 -16.71 -5.82 35.17
N GLY A 19 -18.01 -6.13 35.14
CA GLY A 19 -18.76 -6.32 33.90
C GLY A 19 -18.79 -5.07 33.01
N LEU A 20 -19.03 -3.89 33.59
CA LEU A 20 -19.01 -2.61 32.85
C LEU A 20 -17.62 -2.25 32.32
N VAL A 21 -16.55 -2.48 33.10
CA VAL A 21 -15.17 -2.24 32.64
C VAL A 21 -14.78 -3.19 31.51
N ALA A 22 -15.21 -4.47 31.57
CA ALA A 22 -14.98 -5.42 30.48
C ALA A 22 -15.74 -5.05 29.21
N ILE A 23 -16.98 -4.57 29.34
CA ILE A 23 -17.79 -4.12 28.21
C ILE A 23 -17.20 -2.84 27.58
N VAL A 24 -16.80 -1.86 28.40
CA VAL A 24 -16.12 -0.65 27.91
C VAL A 24 -14.78 -1.01 27.26
N GLY A 25 -13.98 -1.91 27.85
CA GLY A 25 -12.73 -2.41 27.27
C GLY A 25 -12.91 -3.17 25.95
N LEU A 26 -14.03 -3.89 25.78
CA LEU A 26 -14.40 -4.56 24.53
C LEU A 26 -14.87 -3.57 23.45
N PHE A 27 -15.47 -2.44 23.84
CA PHE A 27 -15.87 -1.38 22.90
C PHE A 27 -14.73 -0.44 22.48
N TYR A 28 -13.61 -0.40 23.21
CA TYR A 28 -12.42 0.39 22.84
C TYR A 28 -11.55 -0.26 21.75
N PHE A 29 -11.82 -1.51 21.35
CA PHE A 29 -11.27 -2.11 20.13
C PHE A 29 -12.14 -1.77 18.91
N SER A 30 -12.63 -0.54 18.81
CA SER A 30 -13.05 -0.01 17.52
C SER A 30 -11.78 0.13 16.67
N SER A 31 -11.66 -0.71 15.64
CA SER A 31 -10.61 -0.62 14.65
C SER A 31 -10.60 0.80 14.07
N VAL A 32 -9.62 1.61 14.49
CA VAL A 32 -9.31 2.85 13.79
C VAL A 32 -8.86 2.41 12.40
N ASN A 33 -9.76 2.48 11.42
CA ASN A 33 -9.45 2.21 10.03
C ASN A 33 -8.55 3.36 9.55
N GLY A 34 -7.27 3.27 9.87
CA GLY A 34 -6.30 4.31 9.55
C GLY A 34 -6.12 4.43 8.04
N LEU A 35 -5.90 5.66 7.59
CA LEU A 35 -5.69 5.97 6.17
C LEU A 35 -4.35 5.38 5.73
N THR A 36 -4.36 4.46 4.77
CA THR A 36 -3.11 3.88 4.25
C THR A 36 -2.55 4.75 3.14
N CYS A 37 -1.30 5.18 3.29
CA CYS A 37 -0.56 6.06 2.39
C CYS A 37 0.72 5.40 1.91
N LEU A 38 1.24 5.82 0.75
CA LEU A 38 2.64 5.58 0.42
C LEU A 38 3.54 6.31 1.41
N SER A 39 4.62 5.67 1.84
CA SER A 39 5.57 6.24 2.78
C SER A 39 6.98 6.03 2.27
N CYS A 40 7.69 7.10 1.95
CA CYS A 40 9.07 7.03 1.49
C CYS A 40 9.76 8.37 1.75
N ASP A 41 11.08 8.34 1.82
CA ASP A 41 11.89 9.54 2.00
C ASP A 41 12.90 9.66 0.86
N SER A 42 12.78 10.76 0.11
CA SER A 42 13.77 11.23 -0.87
C SER A 42 14.18 10.15 -1.90
N VAL A 43 13.21 9.39 -2.40
CA VAL A 43 13.45 8.36 -3.43
C VAL A 43 13.50 8.97 -4.82
N VAL A 44 14.34 8.43 -5.70
CA VAL A 44 14.52 8.95 -7.07
C VAL A 44 13.36 8.52 -7.97
N ASN A 45 12.82 7.32 -7.78
CA ASN A 45 11.67 6.82 -8.53
C ASN A 45 10.46 6.65 -7.61
N ILE A 46 9.31 7.15 -8.04
CA ILE A 46 8.04 6.98 -7.33
C ILE A 46 7.66 5.50 -7.15
N THR A 47 8.11 4.62 -8.06
CA THR A 47 7.92 3.17 -7.96
C THR A 47 8.57 2.58 -6.70
N ASP A 48 9.69 3.13 -6.24
CA ASP A 48 10.36 2.68 -5.02
C ASP A 48 9.48 2.96 -3.79
N CYS A 49 8.68 4.03 -3.86
CA CYS A 49 7.69 4.38 -2.84
C CYS A 49 6.51 3.39 -2.78
N LEU A 50 6.18 2.68 -3.88
CA LEU A 50 5.04 1.74 -3.92
C LEU A 50 5.21 0.56 -2.97
N THR A 51 6.46 0.21 -2.66
CA THR A 51 6.80 -0.93 -1.78
C THR A 51 6.63 -0.60 -0.30
N GLN A 52 6.53 0.69 0.04
CA GLN A 52 6.52 1.17 1.41
C GLN A 52 5.19 1.88 1.70
N LYS A 53 4.42 1.34 2.65
CA LYS A 53 3.11 1.86 3.05
C LYS A 53 3.11 2.17 4.54
N ALA A 54 2.48 3.28 4.91
CA ALA A 54 2.22 3.65 6.30
C ALA A 54 0.72 3.82 6.51
N THR A 55 0.27 3.54 7.73
CA THR A 55 -1.11 3.78 8.16
C THR A 55 -1.12 5.02 9.04
N CYS A 56 -1.79 6.07 8.59
CA CYS A 56 -2.03 7.28 9.38
C CYS A 56 -3.08 6.95 10.44
N THR A 57 -2.69 7.06 11.71
CA THR A 57 -3.52 6.67 12.84
C THR A 57 -4.37 7.81 13.38
N ASP A 58 -3.99 9.05 13.06
CA ASP A 58 -4.71 10.23 13.52
C ASP A 58 -5.81 10.62 12.53
N ILE A 59 -6.97 11.02 13.06
CA ILE A 59 -8.15 11.41 12.25
C ILE A 59 -7.89 12.66 11.40
N ASP A 60 -6.94 13.49 11.83
CA ASP A 60 -6.56 14.72 11.15
C ASP A 60 -5.32 14.54 10.26
N GLU A 61 -4.89 13.32 9.99
CA GLU A 61 -3.82 13.03 9.03
C GLU A 61 -4.36 12.72 7.64
N GLN A 62 -3.62 13.19 6.64
CA GLN A 62 -3.85 12.94 5.22
C GLN A 62 -2.58 12.37 4.59
N CYS A 63 -2.75 11.66 3.48
CA CYS A 63 -1.61 11.25 2.68
C CYS A 63 -1.04 12.46 1.95
N TYR A 64 0.28 12.61 1.93
CA TYR A 64 0.96 13.62 1.12
C TYR A 64 1.94 13.01 0.13
N LEU A 65 2.24 13.77 -0.93
CA LEU A 65 3.37 13.53 -1.81
C LEU A 65 4.04 14.87 -2.13
N ASP A 66 5.34 14.94 -1.86
CA ASP A 66 6.21 16.04 -2.22
C ASP A 66 7.16 15.60 -3.33
N LYS A 67 7.31 16.43 -4.36
CA LYS A 67 8.28 16.30 -5.44
C LYS A 67 9.23 17.49 -5.36
N VAL A 68 10.50 17.23 -5.09
CA VAL A 68 11.52 18.26 -4.85
C VAL A 68 12.59 18.15 -5.92
N ILE A 69 13.01 19.30 -6.46
CA ILE A 69 14.17 19.40 -7.35
C ILE A 69 15.37 19.78 -6.49
N LEU A 70 16.36 18.90 -6.45
CA LEU A 70 17.60 19.08 -5.72
C LEU A 70 18.54 20.07 -6.46
N PRO A 71 19.58 20.60 -5.79
CA PRO A 71 20.51 21.55 -6.40
C PRO A 71 21.28 21.00 -7.61
N ASP A 72 21.44 19.68 -7.69
CA ASP A 72 22.05 18.97 -8.82
C ASP A 72 21.05 18.72 -9.98
N LEU A 73 19.85 19.33 -9.89
CA LEU A 73 18.72 19.17 -10.81
C LEU A 73 18.09 17.77 -10.82
N SER A 74 18.51 16.87 -9.92
CA SER A 74 17.82 15.60 -9.73
C SER A 74 16.47 15.83 -9.04
N THR A 75 15.52 14.92 -9.27
CA THR A 75 14.19 14.98 -8.66
C THR A 75 14.06 13.85 -7.65
N VAL A 76 13.54 14.17 -6.47
CA VAL A 76 13.23 13.18 -5.44
C VAL A 76 11.78 13.30 -5.00
N PHE A 77 11.24 12.19 -4.51
CA PHE A 77 9.88 12.05 -4.00
C PHE A 77 9.90 11.67 -2.53
N SER A 78 9.05 12.34 -1.74
CA SER A 78 8.80 11.98 -0.34
C SER A 78 7.30 11.89 -0.12
N GLY A 79 6.86 10.89 0.64
CA GLY A 79 5.45 10.65 0.91
C GLY A 79 5.23 10.08 2.30
N GLY A 80 4.02 10.23 2.82
CA GLY A 80 3.64 9.69 4.11
C GLY A 80 2.35 10.31 4.64
N CYS A 81 2.25 10.35 5.96
CA CYS A 81 1.18 10.99 6.71
C CYS A 81 1.57 12.41 7.09
N ARG A 82 0.63 13.34 6.99
CA ARG A 82 0.81 14.74 7.38
C ARG A 82 -0.51 15.31 7.85
N SER A 83 -0.47 16.21 8.83
CA SER A 83 -1.71 16.80 9.35
C SER A 83 -2.44 17.65 8.30
N LYS A 84 -3.77 17.63 8.36
CA LYS A 84 -4.68 18.37 7.49
C LYS A 84 -4.37 19.86 7.49
N GLN A 85 -4.02 20.42 8.64
CA GLN A 85 -3.60 21.82 8.75
C GLN A 85 -2.38 22.14 7.86
N VAL A 86 -1.37 21.26 7.82
CA VAL A 86 -0.21 21.47 6.96
C VAL A 86 -0.61 21.30 5.49
N CYS A 87 -1.50 20.36 5.17
CA CYS A 87 -2.04 20.18 3.83
C CYS A 87 -2.84 21.41 3.33
N ASP A 88 -3.63 22.03 4.19
CA ASP A 88 -4.37 23.28 3.88
C ASP A 88 -3.40 24.44 3.61
N LEU A 89 -2.31 24.53 4.38
CA LEU A 89 -1.24 25.51 4.15
C LEU A 89 -0.55 25.27 2.81
N ILE A 90 -0.29 24.02 2.43
CA ILE A 90 0.33 23.68 1.14
C ILE A 90 -0.58 24.04 -0.03
N ALA A 91 -1.87 23.72 0.06
CA ALA A 91 -2.85 24.08 -0.95
C ALA A 91 -2.90 25.61 -1.21
N SER A 92 -2.66 26.41 -0.17
CA SER A 92 -2.60 27.87 -0.26
C SER A 92 -1.24 28.44 -0.70
N SER A 93 -0.19 27.61 -0.82
CA SER A 93 1.19 28.05 -1.08
C SER A 93 1.83 27.47 -2.34
N VAL A 94 1.04 26.80 -3.19
CA VAL A 94 1.46 26.29 -4.51
C VAL A 94 2.11 27.43 -5.30
N GLY A 95 3.44 27.33 -5.51
CA GLY A 95 4.24 28.26 -6.33
C GLY A 95 5.21 29.19 -5.59
N LYS A 96 5.37 29.12 -4.26
CA LYS A 96 6.25 30.04 -3.50
C LYS A 96 7.59 29.48 -3.00
N ARG A 97 7.93 28.21 -3.28
CA ARG A 97 9.22 27.61 -2.88
C ARG A 97 9.97 27.14 -4.12
N ASP A 98 11.09 27.78 -4.42
CA ASP A 98 11.89 27.55 -5.65
C ASP A 98 12.38 26.10 -5.83
N THR A 99 12.41 25.29 -4.76
CA THR A 99 12.87 23.89 -4.79
C THR A 99 11.77 22.84 -4.78
N VAL A 100 10.53 23.20 -4.40
CA VAL A 100 9.40 22.24 -4.33
C VAL A 100 8.60 22.32 -5.62
N ALA A 101 8.86 21.39 -6.54
CA ALA A 101 8.17 21.32 -7.82
C ALA A 101 6.69 20.95 -7.68
N CYS A 102 6.35 20.15 -6.66
CA CYS A 102 4.97 19.86 -6.29
C CYS A 102 4.88 19.42 -4.82
N ALA A 103 3.81 19.83 -4.16
CA ALA A 103 3.42 19.32 -2.84
C ALA A 103 1.90 19.24 -2.82
N GLN A 104 1.35 18.05 -2.56
CA GLN A 104 -0.09 17.80 -2.59
C GLN A 104 -0.48 16.83 -1.49
N CYS A 105 -1.76 16.90 -1.09
CA CYS A 105 -2.36 15.96 -0.14
C CYS A 105 -3.66 15.36 -0.68
N CYS A 106 -4.04 14.21 -0.12
CA CYS A 106 -5.33 13.55 -0.35
C CYS A 106 -5.76 12.75 0.90
N ASP A 107 -7.06 12.56 1.03
CA ASP A 107 -7.72 11.86 2.15
C ASP A 107 -8.55 10.65 1.66
N LYS A 108 -8.27 10.19 0.43
CA LYS A 108 -9.01 9.08 -0.18
C LYS A 108 -8.43 7.74 0.27
N PRO A 109 -9.29 6.74 0.55
CA PRO A 109 -8.82 5.39 0.82
C PRO A 109 -8.09 4.80 -0.40
N VAL A 110 -7.38 3.69 -0.17
CA VAL A 110 -6.67 2.95 -1.23
C VAL A 110 -7.62 2.62 -2.38
N ASN A 111 -7.14 2.79 -3.61
CA ASN A 111 -7.93 2.42 -4.78
C ASN A 111 -8.03 0.88 -4.88
N ASN A 112 -9.24 0.34 -4.81
CA ASN A 112 -9.47 -1.11 -4.84
C ASN A 112 -8.99 -1.80 -6.13
N SER A 113 -8.94 -1.09 -7.26
CA SER A 113 -8.53 -1.65 -8.55
C SER A 113 -7.01 -1.76 -8.69
N THR A 114 -6.25 -0.81 -8.14
CA THR A 114 -4.79 -0.75 -8.29
C THR A 114 -4.03 -1.11 -7.02
N GLN A 115 -4.70 -1.11 -5.87
CA GLN A 115 -4.09 -1.30 -4.53
C GLN A 115 -3.01 -0.24 -4.19
N ILE A 116 -3.00 0.87 -4.94
CA ILE A 116 -2.11 2.02 -4.75
C ILE A 116 -2.84 3.07 -3.89
N PRO A 117 -2.23 3.53 -2.78
CA PRO A 117 -2.76 4.65 -1.98
C PRO A 117 -2.95 5.94 -2.79
N CYS A 118 -3.84 6.83 -2.31
CA CYS A 118 -4.21 8.02 -3.07
C CYS A 118 -3.02 8.94 -3.41
N ASN A 119 -2.03 9.01 -2.52
CA ASN A 119 -0.86 9.86 -2.72
C ASN A 119 0.07 9.36 -3.82
N GLY A 120 -0.08 8.12 -4.30
CA GLY A 120 0.65 7.62 -5.47
C GLY A 120 0.29 8.33 -6.78
N TYR A 121 -0.89 8.96 -6.86
CA TYR A 121 -1.37 9.64 -8.07
C TYR A 121 -1.20 11.17 -8.02
N LEU A 122 -0.69 11.69 -6.91
CA LEU A 122 -0.43 13.11 -6.74
C LEU A 122 0.76 13.54 -7.59
N CYS A 123 0.93 14.85 -7.76
CA CYS A 123 2.03 15.45 -8.51
C CYS A 123 2.17 14.91 -9.94
N ASN A 124 1.04 14.62 -10.59
CA ASN A 124 0.95 14.05 -11.93
C ASN A 124 1.72 12.72 -12.08
N GLN A 125 1.84 11.96 -10.99
CA GLN A 125 2.42 10.63 -11.04
C GLN A 125 1.36 9.59 -11.46
N ASN A 126 1.79 8.61 -12.25
CA ASN A 126 1.00 7.43 -12.56
C ASN A 126 1.91 6.20 -12.39
N PRO A 127 2.28 5.89 -11.13
CA PRO A 127 3.25 4.85 -10.86
C PRO A 127 2.63 3.52 -11.27
N GLN A 128 3.29 2.86 -12.21
CA GLN A 128 2.97 1.47 -12.52
C GLN A 128 3.68 0.60 -11.48
N PRO A 129 2.98 -0.37 -10.86
CA PRO A 129 3.66 -1.36 -10.04
C PRO A 129 4.73 -2.04 -10.90
N ALA A 130 5.88 -2.39 -10.31
CA ALA A 130 6.83 -3.24 -11.01
C ALA A 130 6.10 -4.48 -11.52
N GLY A 131 6.43 -4.93 -12.74
CA GLY A 131 5.88 -6.18 -13.26
C GLY A 131 6.26 -7.38 -12.40
N SER A 132 5.78 -8.55 -12.77
CA SER A 132 6.26 -9.77 -12.11
C SER A 132 7.70 -10.07 -12.53
N THR A 133 8.51 -10.64 -11.64
CA THR A 133 9.77 -11.29 -12.03
C THR A 133 9.45 -12.71 -12.44
N CYS A 134 9.82 -13.09 -13.67
CA CYS A 134 9.49 -14.38 -14.25
C CYS A 134 10.74 -15.09 -14.78
N GLY A 135 10.76 -16.42 -14.68
CA GLY A 135 11.75 -17.23 -15.38
C GLY A 135 11.61 -17.06 -16.89
N VAL A 136 12.72 -16.89 -17.61
CA VAL A 136 12.75 -16.75 -19.07
C VAL A 136 13.66 -17.83 -19.65
N CYS A 137 13.08 -18.76 -20.40
CA CYS A 137 13.83 -19.80 -21.07
C CYS A 137 13.05 -20.38 -22.24
N ASP A 138 13.80 -20.84 -23.23
CA ASP A 138 13.27 -21.47 -24.43
C ASP A 138 13.52 -22.98 -24.37
N ARG A 139 12.43 -23.76 -24.47
CA ARG A 139 12.40 -25.22 -24.62
C ARG A 139 13.24 -26.02 -23.62
N VAL A 140 13.03 -25.76 -22.33
CA VAL A 140 13.64 -26.56 -21.24
C VAL A 140 12.90 -27.87 -21.00
N GLY A 141 13.58 -28.83 -20.38
CA GLY A 141 13.02 -30.15 -20.04
C GLY A 141 12.07 -30.08 -18.83
N ASP A 142 12.45 -29.30 -17.83
CA ASP A 142 11.62 -28.99 -16.66
C ASP A 142 11.55 -27.46 -16.47
N PRO A 143 10.39 -26.88 -16.10
CA PRO A 143 10.28 -25.45 -15.79
C PRO A 143 11.23 -24.96 -14.69
N THR A 144 11.64 -25.83 -13.76
CA THR A 144 12.58 -25.53 -12.68
C THR A 144 14.03 -25.42 -13.13
N ASP A 145 14.37 -25.93 -14.32
CA ASP A 145 15.70 -25.78 -14.93
C ASP A 145 15.95 -24.34 -15.44
N CYS A 146 14.92 -23.49 -15.41
CA CYS A 146 14.97 -22.11 -15.87
C CYS A 146 15.70 -21.23 -14.84
N ALA A 147 17.01 -21.01 -15.02
CA ALA A 147 17.83 -20.25 -14.08
C ALA A 147 17.89 -18.72 -14.35
N ILE A 148 17.20 -18.25 -15.38
CA ILE A 148 17.24 -16.84 -15.80
C ILE A 148 15.94 -16.18 -15.39
N ASP A 149 16.03 -15.18 -14.52
CA ASP A 149 14.90 -14.34 -14.13
C ASP A 149 14.92 -13.01 -14.88
N GLN A 150 13.76 -12.55 -15.32
CA GLN A 150 13.57 -11.24 -15.93
C GLN A 150 12.41 -10.50 -15.27
N GLN A 151 12.64 -9.21 -15.05
CA GLN A 151 11.58 -8.27 -14.67
C GLN A 151 10.66 -8.01 -15.88
N CYS A 152 9.40 -8.42 -15.79
CA CYS A 152 8.40 -8.14 -16.84
C CYS A 152 7.89 -6.70 -16.77
N GLN A 153 7.21 -6.27 -17.84
CA GLN A 153 6.47 -5.01 -17.81
C GLN A 153 5.30 -5.07 -16.81
N PRO A 154 4.83 -3.92 -16.29
CA PRO A 154 3.68 -3.88 -15.38
C PRO A 154 2.40 -4.50 -15.93
N THR A 155 2.22 -4.52 -17.25
CA THR A 155 1.05 -5.10 -17.93
C THR A 155 1.21 -6.59 -18.23
N GLU A 156 2.35 -7.18 -17.87
CA GLU A 156 2.71 -8.55 -18.20
C GLU A 156 2.65 -9.47 -16.97
N VAL A 157 2.35 -10.73 -17.24
CA VAL A 157 2.29 -11.83 -16.26
C VAL A 157 3.24 -12.95 -16.68
N CYS A 158 3.66 -13.78 -15.71
CA CYS A 158 4.49 -14.95 -16.03
C CYS A 158 3.67 -15.98 -16.79
N LYS A 159 4.18 -16.43 -17.93
CA LYS A 159 3.61 -17.53 -18.72
C LYS A 159 4.48 -18.77 -18.65
N VAL A 160 3.83 -19.92 -18.81
CA VAL A 160 4.46 -21.20 -19.04
C VAL A 160 3.71 -21.89 -20.17
N ASN A 161 4.38 -22.07 -21.31
CA ASN A 161 3.83 -22.76 -22.48
C ASN A 161 4.48 -24.13 -22.62
N THR A 162 3.67 -25.12 -23.00
CA THR A 162 4.16 -26.45 -23.37
C THR A 162 4.26 -26.54 -24.89
N VAL A 163 5.44 -26.93 -25.38
CA VAL A 163 5.70 -27.12 -26.81
C VAL A 163 6.24 -28.52 -27.05
N PHE A 164 5.82 -29.15 -28.15
CA PHE A 164 6.35 -30.45 -28.54
C PHE A 164 7.50 -30.25 -29.52
N SER A 165 8.72 -30.65 -29.14
CA SER A 165 9.91 -30.48 -29.96
C SER A 165 10.85 -31.67 -29.80
N GLY A 166 11.36 -32.18 -30.91
CA GLY A 166 12.30 -33.32 -30.91
C GLY A 166 11.74 -34.61 -30.30
N GLY A 167 10.41 -34.81 -30.34
CA GLY A 167 9.77 -36.01 -29.80
C GLY A 167 9.49 -35.98 -28.29
N ALA A 168 9.73 -34.85 -27.62
CA ALA A 168 9.46 -34.67 -26.19
C ALA A 168 8.66 -33.39 -25.93
N ILE A 169 7.99 -33.34 -24.77
CA ILE A 169 7.40 -32.11 -24.24
C ILE A 169 8.53 -31.23 -23.72
N LYS A 170 8.48 -29.96 -24.06
CA LYS A 170 9.38 -28.90 -23.62
C LYS A 170 8.57 -27.73 -23.09
N TYR A 171 9.20 -26.92 -22.26
CA TYR A 171 8.56 -25.75 -21.65
C TYR A 171 9.22 -24.47 -22.12
N GLU A 172 8.41 -23.47 -22.45
CA GLU A 172 8.82 -22.11 -22.78
C GLU A 172 8.24 -21.17 -21.72
N LEU A 173 9.11 -20.48 -20.97
CA LEU A 173 8.73 -19.56 -19.90
C LEU A 173 9.08 -18.12 -20.29
N GLY A 174 8.26 -17.17 -19.84
CA GLY A 174 8.59 -15.75 -20.00
C GLY A 174 7.49 -14.80 -19.56
N CYS A 175 7.54 -13.57 -20.07
CA CYS A 175 6.51 -12.55 -19.86
C CYS A 175 5.44 -12.63 -20.97
N GLU A 176 4.18 -12.49 -20.60
CA GLU A 176 3.06 -12.33 -21.55
C GLU A 176 2.19 -11.16 -21.17
N GLN A 177 1.66 -10.46 -22.17
CA GLN A 177 0.63 -9.46 -21.94
C GLN A 177 -0.59 -10.09 -21.28
N LYS A 178 -1.14 -9.42 -20.26
CA LYS A 178 -2.40 -9.82 -19.64
C LYS A 178 -3.55 -9.63 -20.62
N THR A 179 -3.84 -10.62 -21.45
CA THR A 179 -5.05 -10.65 -22.27
C THR A 179 -6.25 -10.97 -21.39
N VAL A 180 -7.22 -10.04 -21.34
CA VAL A 180 -8.56 -10.34 -20.81
C VAL A 180 -9.26 -11.19 -21.86
N SER A 181 -9.17 -12.51 -21.72
CA SER A 181 -9.92 -13.44 -22.56
C SER A 181 -11.40 -13.35 -22.21
N TYR A 182 -12.17 -12.62 -23.03
CA TYR A 182 -13.63 -12.78 -23.05
C TYR A 182 -13.92 -14.10 -23.76
N CYS A 183 -14.29 -15.14 -23.02
CA CYS A 183 -14.98 -16.28 -23.63
C CYS A 183 -16.37 -15.80 -24.05
N PHE A 184 -16.59 -15.66 -25.36
CA PHE A 184 -17.91 -15.51 -25.97
C PHE A 184 -18.52 -16.88 -26.23
#